data_AF-A0AAD1GMD1-F1
#
_entry.id   AF-A0AAD1GMD1-F1
#
_cell.length_a   1.000
_cell.length_b   1.000
_cell.length_c   1.000
_cell.angle_alpha   90.00
_cell.angle_beta   90.00
_cell.angle_gamma   90.00
#
_symmetry.space_group_name_H-M   'P 1'
#
loop_
_entity.id
_entity.type
_entity.pdbx_description
1 polymer ?
#
loop_
_entity_poly.entity_id
_entity_poly.type
_entity_poly.pdbx_seq_one_letter_code
_entity_poly.pdbx_strand_id
1 'polypeptide(L)' 'MPKQPYTPCKLYVDGADGIAVGDYITTSGGSAYLVQTLRVSRTRPERKHMQCLRWPIADVPADARCFTLTWYAR' A
#
# COMPACT_ATOMS: atom_id res chain seq x y z
N MET A 1 19.83 -12.19 -12.86
CA MET A 1 19.40 -11.01 -12.09
C MET A 1 18.92 -11.49 -10.72
N PRO A 2 19.47 -11.01 -9.60
CA PRO A 2 18.92 -11.36 -8.29
C PRO A 2 17.46 -10.91 -8.27
N LYS A 3 16.54 -11.85 -8.00
CA LYS A 3 15.12 -11.58 -7.87
C LYS A 3 15.00 -10.59 -6.71
N GLN A 4 14.64 -9.33 -7.00
CA GLN A 4 14.42 -8.35 -5.94
C GLN A 4 13.41 -8.97 -4.96
N PRO A 5 13.70 -8.97 -3.65
CA PRO A 5 12.83 -9.62 -2.65
C PRO A 5 11.42 -9.01 -2.64
N TYR A 6 11.29 -7.80 -3.18
CA TYR A 6 10.04 -7.07 -3.26
C TYR A 6 9.66 -6.82 -4.71
N THR A 7 8.38 -7.05 -5.03
CA THR A 7 7.82 -6.78 -6.36
C THR A 7 7.16 -5.41 -6.36
N PRO A 8 7.59 -4.46 -7.22
CA PRO A 8 6.89 -3.19 -7.38
C PRO A 8 5.44 -3.40 -7.83
N CYS A 9 4.53 -2.63 -7.27
CA CYS A 9 3.11 -2.67 -7.61
C CYS A 9 2.51 -1.26 -7.57
N LYS A 10 1.36 -1.09 -8.23
CA LYS A 10 0.60 0.17 -8.22
C LYS A 10 -0.75 -0.09 -7.62
N LEU A 11 -1.15 0.72 -6.65
CA LEU A 11 -2.45 0.66 -6.01
C LEU A 11 -3.22 1.95 -6.27
N TYR A 12 -4.51 1.82 -6.56
CA TYR A 12 -5.44 2.92 -6.76
C TYR A 12 -6.61 2.68 -5.82
N VAL A 13 -6.71 3.48 -4.76
CA VAL A 13 -7.64 3.23 -3.66
C VAL A 13 -8.40 4.51 -3.34
N ASP A 14 -9.71 4.36 -3.18
CA ASP A 14 -10.60 5.42 -2.71
C ASP A 14 -10.74 5.28 -1.18
N GLY A 15 -10.75 6.40 -0.44
CA GLY A 15 -10.92 6.39 1.02
C GLY A 15 -9.66 6.02 1.82
N ALA A 16 -8.48 6.10 1.19
CA ALA A 16 -7.17 5.91 1.83
C ALA A 16 -6.68 7.20 2.50
N ASP A 17 -7.50 7.81 3.37
CA ASP A 17 -7.17 9.07 4.03
C ASP A 17 -6.13 8.86 5.14
N GLY A 18 -5.17 9.78 5.20
CA GLY A 18 -4.07 9.75 6.18
C GLY A 18 -2.92 8.79 5.85
N ILE A 19 -3.01 7.98 4.79
CA ILE A 19 -1.87 7.21 4.27
C ILE A 19 -0.80 8.17 3.74
N ALA A 20 0.46 7.85 4.03
CA ALA A 20 1.66 8.55 3.59
C ALA A 20 2.72 7.59 3.03
N VAL A 21 3.78 8.15 2.46
CA VAL A 21 4.97 7.38 2.07
C VAL A 21 5.65 6.81 3.32
N GLY A 22 6.08 5.54 3.27
CA GLY A 22 6.64 4.82 4.41
C GLY A 22 5.62 4.00 5.20
N ASP A 23 4.32 4.26 5.01
CA ASP A 23 3.28 3.45 5.64
C ASP A 23 3.15 2.08 4.96
N TYR A 24 2.69 1.11 5.74
CA TYR A 24 2.36 -0.21 5.26
C TYR A 24 0.86 -0.33 5.05
N ILE A 25 0.47 -0.95 3.95
CA ILE A 25 -0.90 -1.37 3.67
C ILE A 25 -0.96 -2.88 3.86
N THR A 26 -1.88 -3.35 4.69
CA THR A 26 -2.12 -4.79 4.87
C THR A 26 -3.51 -5.14 4.39
N THR A 27 -3.68 -6.40 3.98
CA THR A 27 -4.95 -6.94 3.50
C THR A 27 -5.32 -8.14 4.33
N SER A 28 -6.62 -8.39 4.50
CA SER A 28 -7.13 -9.58 5.21
C SER A 28 -6.67 -10.90 4.57
N GLY A 29 -6.34 -10.89 3.28
CA GLY A 29 -5.76 -12.02 2.55
C GLY A 29 -4.26 -12.24 2.78
N GLY A 30 -3.64 -11.55 3.75
CA GLY A 30 -2.26 -11.79 4.16
C GLY A 30 -1.19 -11.17 3.25
N SER A 31 -1.54 -10.17 2.44
CA SER A 31 -0.55 -9.40 1.67
C SER A 31 -0.24 -8.08 2.35
N ALA A 32 1.02 -7.63 2.26
CA ALA A 32 1.46 -6.32 2.72
C ALA A 32 2.12 -5.53 1.58
N TYR A 33 2.04 -4.21 1.66
CA TYR A 33 2.57 -3.29 0.66
C TYR A 33 3.18 -2.07 1.34
N LEU A 34 4.45 -1.80 1.09
CA LEU A 34 5.11 -0.57 1.57
C LEU A 34 4.90 0.56 0.57
N VAL A 35 4.30 1.67 1.00
CA VAL A 35 4.06 2.84 0.14
C VAL A 35 5.37 3.58 -0.13
N GLN A 36 5.78 3.63 -1.39
CA GLN A 36 6.99 4.34 -1.84
C GLN A 36 6.68 5.74 -2.35
N THR A 37 5.55 5.89 -3.06
CA THR A 37 5.07 7.19 -3.52
C THR A 37 3.56 7.27 -3.35
N LEU A 38 3.09 8.49 -3.10
CA LEU A 38 1.68 8.81 -2.96
C LEU A 38 1.35 10.02 -3.81
N ARG A 39 0.38 9.87 -4.72
CA ARG A 39 -0.18 10.97 -5.49
C ARG A 39 -1.68 10.99 -5.31
N VAL A 40 -2.22 12.15 -4.93
CA VAL A 40 -3.66 12.37 -4.85
C VAL A 40 -4.17 12.75 -6.25
N SER A 41 -5.30 12.18 -6.66
CA SER A 41 -5.93 12.59 -7.92
C SER A 41 -6.46 14.03 -7.81
N ARG A 42 -6.23 14.84 -8.85
CA ARG A 42 -6.66 16.25 -8.88
C ARG A 42 -8.18 16.41 -9.03
N THR A 43 -8.82 15.43 -9.68
CA THR A 43 -10.27 15.45 -9.95
C THR A 43 -11.08 14.63 -8.95
N ARG A 44 -10.39 13.82 -8.12
CA ARG A 44 -10.96 12.94 -7.11
C ARG A 44 -10.04 12.88 -5.89
N PRO A 45 -10.05 13.87 -4.99
CA PRO A 45 -9.15 13.95 -3.83
C PRO A 45 -9.19 12.73 -2.90
N GLU A 46 -10.32 12.02 -2.89
CA GLU A 46 -10.54 10.76 -2.18
C GLU A 46 -9.72 9.59 -2.76
N ARG A 47 -9.30 9.70 -4.03
CA ARG A 47 -8.54 8.68 -4.74
C ARG A 47 -7.04 8.89 -4.58
N LYS A 48 -6.37 7.89 -4.02
CA LYS A 48 -4.91 7.82 -3.85
C LYS A 48 -4.31 6.89 -4.90
N HIS A 49 -3.30 7.38 -5.60
CA HIS A 49 -2.48 6.63 -6.56
C HIS A 49 -1.13 6.38 -5.92
N MET A 50 -0.83 5.12 -5.63
CA MET A 50 0.36 4.74 -4.89
C MET A 50 1.24 3.84 -5.73
N GLN A 51 2.55 4.05 -5.66
CA GLN A 51 3.51 3.02 -6.03
C GLN A 51 3.98 2.38 -4.73
N CYS A 52 3.88 1.06 -4.66
CA CYS A 52 4.23 0.30 -3.47
C CYS A 52 5.19 -0.83 -3.81
N LEU A 53 5.87 -1.36 -2.80
CA LEU A 53 6.60 -2.61 -2.86
C LEU A 53 5.76 -3.69 -2.19
N ARG A 54 5.49 -4.79 -2.88
CA ARG A 54 4.86 -5.96 -2.26
C ARG A 54 5.84 -6.54 -1.23
N TRP A 55 5.44 -6.48 0.03
CA TRP A 55 6.24 -6.83 1.20
C TRP A 55 5.73 -8.14 1.80
N PRO A 56 6.60 -9.05 2.26
CA PRO A 56 6.17 -10.20 3.06
C PRO A 56 5.52 -9.72 4.35
N ILE A 57 4.33 -10.21 4.68
CA ILE A 57 3.59 -9.75 5.87
C ILE A 57 4.34 -10.06 7.18
N ALA A 58 5.10 -11.15 7.21
CA ALA A 58 5.93 -11.53 8.35
C ALA A 58 7.12 -10.58 8.60
N ASP A 59 7.52 -9.82 7.57
CA ASP A 59 8.66 -8.88 7.63
C ASP A 59 8.20 -7.43 7.82
N VAL A 60 6.91 -7.20 8.11
CA VAL A 60 6.42 -5.87 8.47
C VAL A 60 6.85 -5.56 9.90
N PRO A 61 7.53 -4.43 10.17
CA PRO A 61 7.94 -4.07 11.52
C PRO A 61 6.73 -3.94 12.46
N ALA A 62 6.88 -4.38 13.71
CA ALA A 62 5.77 -4.36 14.68
C ALA A 62 5.35 -2.94 15.11
N ASP A 63 6.25 -1.97 14.98
CA ASP A 63 6.03 -0.55 15.23
C ASP A 63 5.63 0.23 13.97
N ALA A 64 5.57 -0.44 12.81
CA ALA A 64 5.19 0.20 11.57
C ALA A 64 3.72 0.61 11.58
N ARG A 65 3.45 1.81 11.04
CA ARG A 65 2.09 2.28 10.83
C ARG A 65 1.45 1.48 9.70
N CYS A 66 0.44 0.68 10.06
CA CYS A 66 -0.27 -0.20 9.14
C CYS A 66 -1.70 0.28 8.89
N PHE A 67 -2.09 0.34 7.62
CA PHE A 67 -3.45 0.60 7.18
C PHE A 67 -4.06 -0.67 6.61
N THR A 68 -5.11 -1.17 7.25
CA THR A 68 -5.85 -2.32 6.75
C THR A 68 -6.82 -1.86 5.67
N LEU A 69 -6.63 -2.32 4.44
CA LEU A 69 -7.58 -2.09 3.36
C LEU A 69 -8.39 -3.36 3.11
N THR A 70 -9.71 -3.23 3.18
CA THR A 70 -10.64 -4.25 2.70
C THR A 70 -10.85 -4.01 1.21
N TRP A 71 -10.33 -4.91 0.36
CA TRP A 71 -10.68 -4.88 -1.05
C TRP A 71 -12.17 -5.21 -1.17
N TYR A 72 -13.02 -4.19 -1.24
CA TYR A 72 -14.40 -4.40 -1.64
C TYR A 72 -14.36 -4.99 -3.06
N ALA A 73 -14.96 -6.16 -3.23
CA ALA A 73 -15.22 -6.71 -4.55
C ALA A 73 -16.03 -5.65 -5.30
N ARG A 74 -15.50 -5.19 -6.44
CA ARG A 74 -16.22 -4.29 -7.34
C ARG A 74 -17.44 -4.97 -7.94
#